data_AF-A0A4V1AEL2-F1
#
_entry.id   AF-A0A4V1AEL2-F1
#
_cell.length_a   1.000
_cell.length_b   1.000
_cell.length_c   1.000
_cell.angle_alpha   90.00
_cell.angle_beta   90.00
_cell.angle_gamma   90.00
#
_symmetry.space_group_name_H-M   'P 1'
#
loop_
_entity.id
_entity.type
_entity.pdbx_description
1 polymer ?
#
loop_
_entity_poly.entity_id
_entity_poly.type
_entity_poly.pdbx_seq_one_letter_code
_entity_poly.pdbx_strand_id
1 'polypeptide(L)' 'MERPLGYHEQLRRQKILSLMANLDYLLVIASQQQKSVQQVRYELMLKLKDGQ' A
#
# COMPACT_ATOMS: atom_id res chain seq x y z
N MET A 1 15.93 11.77 -16.39
CA MET A 1 14.52 11.88 -16.82
C MET A 1 13.79 10.65 -16.32
N GLU A 2 12.90 10.80 -15.36
CA GLU A 2 12.03 9.69 -14.94
C GLU A 2 11.13 9.32 -16.13
N ARG A 3 11.15 8.05 -16.56
CA ARG A 3 10.22 7.59 -17.58
C ARG A 3 8.81 7.71 -17.01
N PRO A 4 7.81 8.13 -17.79
CA PRO A 4 6.43 8.14 -17.34
C PRO A 4 6.07 6.75 -16.82
N LEU A 5 5.62 6.66 -15.56
CA LEU A 5 5.10 5.41 -15.02
C LEU A 5 3.96 4.96 -15.93
N GLY A 6 3.99 3.70 -16.38
CA GLY A 6 2.91 3.15 -17.18
C GLY A 6 1.57 3.27 -16.43
N TYR A 7 0.46 3.39 -17.17
CA TYR A 7 -0.88 3.56 -16.59
C TYR A 7 -1.19 2.54 -15.47
N HIS A 8 -0.82 1.27 -15.68
CA HIS A 8 -0.99 0.21 -14.68
C HIS A 8 -0.23 0.48 -13.38
N GLU A 9 0.99 1.01 -13.48
CA GLU A 9 1.81 1.33 -12.31
C GLU A 9 1.25 2.56 -11.56
N GLN A 10 0.74 3.55 -12.29
CA GLN A 10 0.05 4.70 -11.69
C GLN A 10 -1.19 4.25 -10.91
N LEU A 11 -2.02 3.41 -11.52
CA LEU A 11 -3.22 2.87 -10.89
C LEU A 11 -2.89 2.01 -9.65
N ARG A 12 -1.85 1.18 -9.74
CA ARG A 12 -1.36 0.36 -8.62
C ARG A 12 -0.93 1.23 -7.44
N ARG A 13 -0.11 2.25 -7.69
CA ARG A 13 0.33 3.21 -6.66
C ARG A 13 -0.84 3.93 -6.02
N GLN A 14 -1.79 4.42 -6.82
CA GLN A 14 -2.98 5.09 -6.31
C GLN A 14 -3.79 4.17 -5.39
N LYS A 15 -4.00 2.90 -5.78
CA LYS A 15 -4.69 1.92 -4.94
C LYS A 15 -3.97 1.71 -3.60
N ILE A 16 -2.65 1.54 -3.61
CA ILE A 16 -1.87 1.32 -2.39
C ILE A 16 -1.94 2.54 -1.47
N LEU A 17 -1.82 3.75 -2.02
CA LEU A 17 -1.95 5.00 -1.25
C LEU A 17 -3.35 5.14 -0.62
N SER A 18 -4.41 4.79 -1.36
CA SER A 18 -5.77 4.78 -0.83
C SER A 18 -5.95 3.77 0.31
N LEU A 19 -5.35 2.58 0.20
CA LEU A 19 -5.37 1.58 1.27
C LEU A 19 -4.62 2.05 2.52
N MET A 20 -3.47 2.72 2.35
CA MET A 20 -2.71 3.30 3.47
C MET A 20 -3.43 4.45 4.19
N ALA A 21 -4.30 5.18 3.47
CA ALA A 21 -5.10 6.27 4.03
C ALA A 21 -6.37 5.78 4.75
N ASN A 22 -6.82 4.54 4.48
CA ASN A 22 -8.03 3.98 5.06
C ASN A 22 -7.72 3.28 6.39
N LEU A 23 -8.07 3.94 7.50
CA LEU A 23 -7.83 3.41 8.85
C LEU A 23 -8.61 2.12 9.12
N ASP A 24 -9.87 2.02 8.67
CA ASP A 24 -10.70 0.83 8.89
C ASP A 24 -10.10 -0.39 8.20
N TYR A 25 -9.63 -0.22 6.96
CA TYR A 25 -8.91 -1.26 6.23
C TYR A 25 -7.66 -1.71 7.01
N LEU A 26 -6.86 -0.75 7.50
CA LEU A 26 -5.64 -1.06 8.25
C LEU A 26 -5.95 -1.83 9.54
N LEU A 27 -7.01 -1.46 10.26
CA LEU A 27 -7.44 -2.14 11.49
C LEU A 27 -7.93 -3.57 11.22
N VAL A 28 -8.77 -3.75 10.20
CA VAL A 28 -9.27 -5.07 9.80
C VAL A 28 -8.12 -6.00 9.41
N ILE A 29 -7.21 -5.52 8.57
CA ILE A 29 -6.07 -6.33 8.10
C ILE A 29 -5.08 -6.60 9.24
N ALA A 30 -4.79 -5.61 10.08
CA ALA A 30 -3.93 -5.79 11.25
C ALA A 30 -4.48 -6.89 12.18
N SER A 31 -5.80 -6.87 12.44
CA SER A 31 -6.47 -7.90 13.23
C SER A 31 -6.39 -9.27 12.57
N GLN A 32 -6.65 -9.38 11.28
CA GLN A 32 -6.62 -10.66 10.55
C GLN A 32 -5.22 -11.26 10.49
N GLN A 33 -4.19 -10.42 10.34
CA GLN A 33 -2.81 -10.87 10.20
C GLN A 33 -2.05 -10.99 11.53
N GLN A 34 -2.69 -10.67 12.66
CA GLN A 34 -2.04 -10.59 13.98
C GLN A 34 -0.81 -9.68 13.97
N LYS A 35 -0.94 -8.52 13.31
CA LYS A 35 0.11 -7.50 13.17
C LYS A 35 -0.34 -6.18 13.76
N SER A 36 0.60 -5.29 14.02
CA SER A 36 0.28 -3.89 14.29
C SER A 36 -0.11 -3.14 13.01
N VAL A 37 -0.90 -2.08 13.14
CA VAL A 37 -1.23 -1.17 12.03
C VAL A 37 0.05 -0.62 11.37
N GLN A 38 1.10 -0.35 12.15
CA GLN A 38 2.40 0.10 11.63
C GLN A 38 3.08 -0.95 10.76
N GLN A 39 3.03 -2.23 11.13
CA GLN A 39 3.56 -3.32 10.30
C GLN A 39 2.81 -3.44 8.97
N VAL A 40 1.47 -3.36 9.00
CA VAL A 40 0.65 -3.37 7.77
C VAL A 40 0.96 -2.17 6.87
N ARG A 41 1.10 -0.96 7.45
CA ARG A 41 1.51 0.23 6.69
C ARG A 41 2.89 0.06 6.07
N TYR A 42 3.84 -0.51 6.81
CA TYR A 42 5.19 -0.76 6.31
C TYR A 42 5.19 -1.72 5.11
N GLU A 43 4.40 -2.79 5.16
CA GLU A 43 4.26 -3.72 4.04
C GLU A 43 3.62 -3.07 2.80
N LEU A 44 2.63 -2.19 2.99
CA LEU A 44 2.05 -1.41 1.89
C LEU A 44 3.08 -0.45 1.28
N MET A 45 3.95 0.16 2.09
CA MET A 45 5.05 1.00 1.58
C MET A 45 6.08 0.19 0.79
N LEU A 46 6.42 -1.03 1.23
CA LEU A 46 7.31 -1.92 0.47
C LEU A 46 6.71 -2.24 -0.90
N LYS A 47 5.43 -2.64 -0.94
CA LYS A 47 4.69 -2.85 -2.20
C LYS A 47 4.73 -1.60 -3.06
N LEU A 48 4.49 -0.41 -2.50
CA LEU A 48 4.55 0.85 -3.24
C LEU A 48 5.91 1.06 -3.93
N LYS A 49 7.01 0.78 -3.21
CA LYS A 49 8.38 0.95 -3.70
C LYS A 49 8.80 -0.10 -4.73
N ASP A 50 8.46 -1.37 -4.49
CA ASP A 50 9.06 -2.49 -5.21
C ASP A 50 8.31 -2.89 -6.49
N GLY A 51 7.12 -2.31 -6.74
CA GLY A 51 6.33 -2.64 -7.94
C GLY A 51 5.61 -3.98 -7.87
N GLN A 52 5.72 -4.69 -6.74
CA GLN A 52 5.11 -6.01 -6.48
C GLN A 52 3.76 -5.90 -5.78
#